data_AF-A0A936U1V4-F1
#
_entry.id   AF-A0A936U1V4-F1
#
_cell.length_a   1.000
_cell.length_b   1.000
_cell.length_c   1.000
_cell.angle_alpha   90.00
_cell.angle_beta   90.00
_cell.angle_gamma   90.00
#
_symmetry.space_group_name_H-M   'P 1'
#
loop_
_entity.id
_entity.type
_entity.pdbx_description
1 polymer ?
#
loop_
_entity_poly.entity_id
_entity_poly.type
_entity_poly.pdbx_seq_one_letter_code
_entity_poly.pdbx_strand_id
1 'polypeptide(L)'
;MNAHTFHIPVMGIGFTIDTPIRVAPLGISSVISLVDDMLMEKLREFHSRQMNVPFQGISSRIEDFRAKRITAYLDLMDKAVKEKFEELKESFHKKGSEFEKYMEMLPDKSELKLRFQEFVREHSPKSVIEWLNAHLPAGSIDVNIMDKTRSRSVR
;
A
#
# COMPACT_ATOMS: atom_id res chain seq x y z
N MET A 1 16.46 0.85 -2.95
CA MET A 1 16.27 1.68 -4.17
C MET A 1 14.89 2.27 -4.08
N ASN A 2 14.71 3.58 -4.11
CA ASN A 2 13.38 4.19 -4.05
C ASN A 2 12.87 4.37 -5.49
N ALA A 3 11.75 3.73 -5.83
CA ALA A 3 11.16 3.83 -7.16
C ALA A 3 10.65 5.25 -7.46
N HIS A 4 10.23 5.98 -6.42
CA HIS A 4 9.75 7.35 -6.51
C HIS A 4 10.44 8.25 -5.47
N THR A 5 10.67 9.51 -5.85
CA THR A 5 11.32 10.52 -4.99
C THR A 5 10.34 11.29 -4.09
N PHE A 6 9.03 11.04 -4.23
CA PHE A 6 7.99 11.73 -3.48
C PHE A 6 7.20 10.76 -2.58
N HIS A 7 6.74 11.28 -1.45
CA HIS A 7 5.96 10.55 -0.44
C HIS A 7 4.61 11.26 -0.28
N ILE A 8 3.52 10.52 -0.12
CA ILE A 8 2.19 11.12 0.09
C ILE A 8 1.98 11.38 1.59
N PRO A 9 1.91 12.65 2.04
CA PRO A 9 1.68 12.98 3.44
C PRO A 9 0.23 12.74 3.86
N VAL A 10 -0.05 12.81 5.17
CA VAL A 10 -1.42 12.77 5.70
C VAL A 10 -2.16 14.04 5.29
N MET A 11 -3.11 13.93 4.35
CA MET A 11 -3.96 15.03 3.88
C MET A 11 -5.38 15.01 4.49
N GLY A 12 -5.73 13.99 5.28
CA GLY A 12 -6.99 13.89 6.01
C GLY A 12 -7.42 12.44 6.28
N ILE A 13 -7.92 12.16 7.49
CA ILE A 13 -8.19 10.78 7.99
C ILE A 13 -9.07 9.92 7.07
N GLY A 14 -10.07 10.51 6.39
CA GLY A 14 -10.98 9.76 5.52
C GLY A 14 -10.40 9.43 4.15
N PHE A 15 -9.47 10.23 3.64
CA PHE A 15 -8.93 10.07 2.29
C PHE A 15 -7.59 9.34 2.26
N THR A 16 -6.76 9.51 3.30
CA THR A 16 -5.41 8.94 3.30
C THR A 16 -5.31 7.54 3.87
N ILE A 17 -6.31 7.07 4.61
CA ILE A 17 -6.27 5.76 5.28
C ILE A 17 -6.25 4.58 4.29
N ASP A 18 -6.91 4.72 3.15
CA ASP A 18 -6.94 3.72 2.06
C ASP A 18 -5.91 4.03 0.95
N THR A 19 -5.15 5.12 1.06
CA THR A 19 -4.12 5.47 0.07
C THR A 19 -3.07 4.37 -0.13
N PRO A 20 -2.53 3.71 0.92
CA PRO A 20 -1.51 2.70 0.73
C PRO A 20 -1.95 1.53 -0.16
N ILE A 21 -3.20 1.10 -0.04
CA ILE A 21 -3.78 0.01 -0.84
C ILE A 21 -3.79 0.33 -2.35
N ARG A 22 -3.68 1.60 -2.73
CA ARG A 22 -3.63 2.05 -4.13
C ARG A 22 -2.23 2.37 -4.61
N VAL A 23 -1.38 2.94 -3.76
CA VAL A 23 -0.09 3.51 -4.19
C VAL A 23 1.12 2.67 -3.78
N ALA A 24 1.03 1.87 -2.72
CA ALA A 24 2.13 1.01 -2.29
C ALA A 24 2.48 -0.08 -3.32
N PRO A 25 1.52 -0.70 -4.05
CA PRO A 25 1.85 -1.60 -5.15
C PRO A 25 2.67 -0.93 -6.27
N LEU A 26 2.56 0.40 -6.40
CA LEU A 26 3.32 1.19 -7.36
C LEU A 26 4.69 1.65 -6.80
N GLY A 27 5.12 1.17 -5.63
CA GLY A 27 6.40 1.59 -5.05
C GLY A 27 6.38 3.02 -4.48
N ILE A 28 5.20 3.64 -4.32
CA ILE A 28 5.05 4.98 -3.73
C ILE A 28 4.81 4.83 -2.24
N SER A 29 5.68 5.45 -1.44
CA SER A 29 5.51 5.49 0.00
C SER A 29 4.41 6.45 0.43
N SER A 30 3.63 6.05 1.43
CA SER A 30 2.49 6.83 1.93
C SER A 30 2.35 6.72 3.44
N VAL A 31 1.77 7.76 4.06
CA VAL A 31 1.57 7.84 5.50
C VAL A 31 0.09 7.72 5.85
N ILE A 32 -0.26 6.85 6.80
CA ILE A 32 -1.63 6.72 7.35
C ILE A 32 -1.72 7.23 8.79
N SER A 33 -2.92 7.65 9.20
CA SER A 33 -3.17 8.18 10.54
C SER A 33 -3.98 7.19 11.37
N LEU A 34 -3.49 6.77 12.54
CA LEU A 34 -4.19 5.78 13.41
C LEU A 34 -5.24 6.39 14.36
N VAL A 35 -5.85 7.50 13.97
CA VAL A 35 -6.66 8.30 14.91
C VAL A 35 -8.05 7.69 15.15
N ASP A 36 -8.65 7.07 14.13
CA ASP A 36 -10.04 6.59 14.16
C ASP A 36 -10.14 5.07 13.91
N ASP A 37 -10.25 4.29 14.99
CA ASP A 37 -10.40 2.84 14.92
C ASP A 37 -11.78 2.39 14.41
N MET A 38 -12.82 3.23 14.54
CA MET A 38 -14.14 2.93 14.01
C MET A 38 -14.15 3.03 12.49
N LEU A 39 -13.47 4.03 11.92
CA LEU A 39 -13.29 4.15 10.49
C LEU A 39 -12.50 2.95 9.94
N MET A 40 -11.41 2.56 10.61
CA MET A 40 -10.61 1.38 10.24
C MET A 40 -11.45 0.11 10.20
N GLU A 41 -12.29 -0.10 11.22
CA GLU A 41 -13.14 -1.29 11.28
C GLU A 41 -14.17 -1.33 10.14
N LYS A 42 -14.77 -0.19 9.78
CA LYS A 42 -15.68 -0.09 8.63
C LYS A 42 -14.98 -0.34 7.29
N LEU A 43 -13.76 0.19 7.14
CA LEU A 43 -12.94 -0.04 5.94
C LEU A 43 -12.48 -1.50 5.87
N ARG A 44 -12.12 -2.10 7.01
CA ARG A 44 -11.80 -3.52 7.10
C ARG A 44 -12.97 -4.37 6.62
N GLU A 45 -14.20 -4.08 7.07
CA GLU A 45 -15.41 -4.76 6.56
C GLU A 45 -15.58 -4.60 5.05
N PHE A 46 -15.41 -3.38 4.53
CA PHE A 46 -15.53 -3.08 3.12
C PHE A 46 -14.51 -3.86 2.26
N HIS A 47 -13.22 -3.81 2.61
CA HIS A 47 -12.18 -4.50 1.86
C HIS A 47 -12.25 -6.02 2.04
N SER A 48 -12.59 -6.52 3.23
CA SER A 48 -12.81 -7.97 3.43
C SER A 48 -13.90 -8.50 2.50
N ARG A 49 -14.99 -7.74 2.27
CA ARG A 49 -16.02 -8.10 1.28
C ARG A 49 -15.50 -8.10 -0.15
N GLN A 50 -14.73 -7.07 -0.53
CA GLN A 50 -14.16 -6.99 -1.89
C GLN A 50 -13.16 -8.12 -2.18
N MET A 51 -12.36 -8.49 -1.20
CA MET A 51 -11.35 -9.55 -1.30
C MET A 51 -11.89 -10.95 -0.96
N ASN A 52 -13.19 -11.05 -0.63
CA ASN A 52 -13.84 -12.29 -0.19
C ASN A 52 -13.13 -12.99 0.99
N VAL A 53 -12.62 -12.19 1.94
CA VAL A 53 -11.94 -12.64 3.16
C VAL A 53 -12.95 -12.69 4.33
N PRO A 54 -12.89 -13.70 5.22
CA PRO A 54 -13.75 -13.74 6.39
C PRO A 54 -13.58 -12.49 7.27
N PHE A 55 -14.71 -11.86 7.61
CA PHE A 55 -14.74 -10.70 8.49
C PHE A 55 -15.49 -11.03 9.78
N GLN A 56 -14.80 -10.86 10.91
CA GLN A 56 -15.41 -10.88 12.24
C GLN A 56 -15.22 -9.51 12.89
N GLY A 57 -16.33 -8.85 13.22
CA GLY A 57 -16.30 -7.52 13.83
C GLY A 57 -15.72 -7.53 15.25
N ILE A 58 -14.87 -6.56 15.56
CA ILE A 58 -14.27 -6.38 16.87
C ILE A 58 -15.13 -5.40 17.66
N SER A 59 -15.83 -5.89 18.69
CA SER A 59 -16.72 -5.06 19.53
C SER A 59 -15.94 -4.14 20.47
N SER A 60 -16.51 -2.99 20.86
CA SER A 60 -15.92 -2.10 21.88
C SER A 60 -15.99 -2.64 23.32
N ARG A 61 -16.59 -3.82 23.51
CA ARG A 61 -16.76 -4.48 24.82
C ARG A 61 -15.59 -5.36 25.23
N ILE A 62 -14.61 -5.56 24.35
CA ILE A 62 -13.43 -6.36 24.65
C ILE A 62 -12.28 -5.47 25.11
N GLU A 63 -11.42 -6.02 25.95
CA GLU A 63 -10.16 -5.37 26.34
C GLU A 63 -9.27 -5.17 25.09
N ASP A 64 -8.64 -3.99 25.03
CA ASP A 64 -7.79 -3.53 23.94
C ASP A 64 -8.44 -3.53 22.54
N PHE A 65 -9.76 -3.33 22.48
CA PHE A 65 -10.49 -3.32 21.20
C PHE A 65 -9.89 -2.36 20.16
N ARG A 66 -9.37 -1.19 20.58
CA ARG A 66 -8.75 -0.22 19.68
C ARG A 66 -7.49 -0.77 19.03
N ALA A 67 -6.58 -1.32 19.83
CA ALA A 67 -5.34 -1.92 19.32
C ALA A 67 -5.65 -3.10 18.39
N LYS A 68 -6.58 -3.98 18.79
CA LYS A 68 -7.01 -5.11 17.97
C LYS A 68 -7.60 -4.69 16.61
N ARG A 69 -8.41 -3.64 16.57
CA ARG A 69 -8.97 -3.08 15.31
C ARG A 69 -7.87 -2.51 14.41
N ILE A 70 -6.96 -1.74 14.99
CA ILE A 70 -5.83 -1.16 14.26
C ILE A 70 -4.98 -2.28 13.65
N THR A 71 -4.54 -3.25 14.46
CA THR A 71 -3.73 -4.39 13.99
C THR A 71 -4.46 -5.15 12.88
N ALA A 72 -5.73 -5.53 13.10
CA ALA A 72 -6.48 -6.28 12.10
C ALA A 72 -6.67 -5.52 10.77
N TYR A 73 -6.74 -4.20 10.82
CA TYR A 73 -6.80 -3.37 9.60
C TYR A 73 -5.44 -3.28 8.90
N LEU A 74 -4.35 -3.10 9.65
CA LEU A 74 -2.99 -3.08 9.09
C LEU A 74 -2.63 -4.42 8.45
N ASP A 75 -3.01 -5.54 9.06
CA ASP A 75 -2.79 -6.88 8.51
C ASP A 75 -3.57 -7.08 7.20
N LEU A 76 -4.83 -6.62 7.16
CA LEU A 76 -5.62 -6.68 5.93
C LEU A 76 -5.01 -5.80 4.83
N MET A 77 -4.54 -4.61 5.18
CA MET A 77 -3.89 -3.68 4.26
C MET A 77 -2.61 -4.27 3.67
N ASP A 78 -1.73 -4.83 4.52
CA ASP A 78 -0.50 -5.50 4.07
C ASP A 78 -0.81 -6.64 3.09
N LYS A 79 -1.82 -7.45 3.42
CA LYS A 79 -2.29 -8.52 2.52
C LYS A 79 -2.79 -7.95 1.19
N ALA A 80 -3.64 -6.92 1.22
CA ALA A 80 -4.19 -6.31 0.01
C ALA A 80 -3.11 -5.69 -0.89
N VAL A 81 -2.10 -5.05 -0.28
CA VAL A 81 -0.97 -4.48 -1.02
C VAL A 81 -0.14 -5.57 -1.67
N LYS A 82 0.14 -6.67 -0.96
CA LYS A 82 0.87 -7.82 -1.52
C LYS A 82 0.13 -8.46 -2.68
N GLU A 83 -1.17 -8.73 -2.54
CA GLU A 83 -1.98 -9.33 -3.61
C GLU A 83 -1.99 -8.44 -4.86
N LYS A 84 -2.26 -7.13 -4.71
CA LYS A 84 -2.21 -6.19 -5.84
C LYS A 84 -0.83 -6.05 -6.46
N PHE A 85 0.22 -6.14 -5.65
CA PHE A 85 1.59 -6.08 -6.14
C PHE A 85 1.94 -7.30 -6.98
N GLU A 86 1.51 -8.50 -6.58
CA GLU A 86 1.65 -9.70 -7.41
C GLU A 86 0.82 -9.61 -8.69
N GLU A 87 -0.44 -9.15 -8.61
CA GLU A 87 -1.29 -8.91 -9.79
C GLU A 87 -0.63 -7.93 -10.78
N LEU A 88 0.01 -6.87 -10.28
CA LEU A 88 0.76 -5.92 -11.10
C LEU A 88 1.91 -6.62 -11.85
N LYS A 89 2.68 -7.47 -11.17
CA LYS A 89 3.77 -8.22 -11.81
C LYS A 89 3.28 -9.22 -12.84
N GLU A 90 2.23 -9.97 -12.54
CA GLU A 90 1.63 -10.93 -13.48
C GLU A 90 1.05 -10.21 -14.71
N SER A 91 0.59 -8.97 -14.53
CA SER A 91 0.05 -8.17 -15.63
C SER A 91 1.09 -7.81 -16.70
N PHE A 92 2.40 -7.94 -16.41
CA PHE A 92 3.50 -7.73 -17.38
C PHE A 92 3.30 -8.47 -18.70
N HIS A 93 2.73 -9.68 -18.69
CA HIS A 93 2.50 -10.45 -19.91
C HIS A 93 1.40 -9.89 -20.83
N LYS A 94 0.58 -8.97 -20.32
CA LYS A 94 -0.53 -8.39 -21.07
C LYS A 94 -0.13 -7.02 -21.62
N LYS A 95 -0.26 -6.85 -22.93
CA LYS A 95 -0.09 -5.56 -23.61
C LYS A 95 -1.21 -4.60 -23.16
N GLY A 96 -0.89 -3.35 -22.84
CA GLY A 96 -1.82 -2.36 -22.26
C GLY A 96 -2.13 -2.56 -20.77
N SER A 97 -1.30 -3.32 -20.05
CA SER A 97 -1.50 -3.65 -18.64
C SER A 97 -1.25 -2.47 -17.69
N GLU A 98 -1.68 -2.65 -16.44
CA GLU A 98 -1.33 -1.77 -15.32
C GLU A 98 0.19 -1.61 -15.18
N PHE A 99 0.96 -2.66 -15.49
CA PHE A 99 2.42 -2.62 -15.46
C PHE A 99 3.03 -1.67 -16.51
N GLU A 100 2.50 -1.65 -17.74
CA GLU A 100 2.97 -0.70 -18.76
C GLU A 100 2.70 0.75 -18.33
N LYS A 101 1.49 1.02 -17.80
CA LYS A 101 1.15 2.33 -17.24
C LYS A 101 2.07 2.72 -16.09
N TYR A 102 2.41 1.77 -15.21
CA TYR A 102 3.35 1.98 -14.13
C TYR A 102 4.74 2.40 -14.65
N MET A 103 5.26 1.69 -15.65
CA MET A 103 6.54 2.01 -16.29
C MET A 103 6.53 3.36 -17.03
N GLU A 104 5.38 3.77 -17.58
CA GLU A 104 5.21 5.11 -18.18
C GLU A 104 5.21 6.22 -17.11
N MET A 105 4.63 5.99 -15.93
CA MET A 105 4.61 6.95 -14.83
C MET A 105 5.98 7.13 -14.16
N LEU A 106 6.91 6.19 -14.32
CA LEU A 106 8.27 6.33 -13.81
C LEU A 106 9.01 7.45 -14.56
N PRO A 107 9.74 8.34 -13.84
CA PRO A 107 10.59 9.34 -14.46
C PRO A 107 11.60 8.72 -15.43
N ASP A 108 11.85 9.34 -16.57
CA ASP A 108 12.75 8.80 -17.61
C ASP A 108 14.19 8.58 -17.13
N LYS A 109 14.60 9.30 -16.08
CA LYS A 109 15.93 9.17 -15.45
C LYS A 109 15.95 8.16 -14.29
N SER A 110 14.87 7.43 -14.05
CA SER A 110 14.84 6.40 -13.02
C SER A 110 15.78 5.26 -13.39
N GLU A 111 16.74 4.96 -12.52
CA GLU A 111 17.65 3.81 -12.69
C GLU A 111 16.88 2.51 -12.89
N LEU A 112 15.70 2.38 -12.26
CA LEU A 112 14.84 1.21 -12.38
C LEU A 112 14.30 1.07 -13.81
N LYS A 113 13.82 2.18 -14.41
CA LYS A 113 13.29 2.19 -15.79
C LYS A 113 14.38 1.88 -16.82
N LEU A 114 15.57 2.47 -16.63
CA LEU A 114 16.72 2.24 -17.52
C LEU A 114 17.20 0.78 -17.45
N ARG A 115 17.44 0.25 -16.25
CA ARG A 115 17.85 -1.15 -16.06
C ARG A 115 16.80 -2.13 -16.57
N PHE A 116 15.52 -1.82 -16.36
CA PHE A 116 14.44 -2.65 -16.87
C PHE A 116 14.43 -2.69 -18.41
N GLN A 117 14.59 -1.54 -19.08
CA GLN A 117 14.64 -1.49 -20.55
C GLN A 117 15.85 -2.24 -21.13
N GLU A 118 17.00 -2.21 -20.47
CA GLU A 118 18.17 -3.00 -20.84
C GLU A 118 17.90 -4.50 -20.64
N PHE A 119 17.39 -4.87 -19.47
CA PHE A 119 17.16 -6.26 -19.09
C PHE A 119 16.12 -6.95 -19.98
N VAL A 120 15.04 -6.25 -20.35
CA VAL A 120 14.00 -6.76 -21.26
C VAL A 120 14.50 -7.00 -22.68
N ARG A 121 15.51 -6.25 -23.15
CA ARG A 121 16.08 -6.46 -24.49
C ARG A 121 16.97 -7.70 -24.56
N GLU A 122 17.60 -8.07 -23.44
CA GLU A 122 18.59 -9.15 -23.39
C GLU A 122 18.03 -10.48 -22.87
N HIS A 123 16.91 -10.46 -22.13
CA HIS A 123 16.43 -11.63 -21.41
C HIS A 123 15.03 -12.09 -21.80
N SER A 124 14.75 -13.38 -21.56
CA SER A 124 13.42 -13.96 -21.79
C SER A 124 12.38 -13.38 -20.81
N PRO A 125 11.08 -13.35 -21.17
CA PRO A 125 10.02 -12.83 -20.29
C PRO A 125 9.97 -13.48 -18.90
N LYS A 126 10.37 -14.76 -18.78
CA LYS A 126 10.45 -15.46 -17.48
C LYS A 126 11.54 -14.87 -16.58
N SER A 127 12.73 -14.66 -17.15
CA SER A 127 13.87 -14.08 -16.44
C SER A 127 13.58 -12.64 -16.02
N VAL A 128 12.83 -11.88 -16.83
CA VAL A 128 12.36 -10.52 -16.48
C VAL A 128 11.49 -10.54 -15.22
N ILE A 129 10.59 -11.51 -15.07
CA ILE A 129 9.73 -11.60 -13.87
C ILE A 129 10.53 -11.95 -12.62
N GLU A 130 11.50 -12.85 -12.72
CA GLU A 130 12.43 -13.15 -11.62
C GLU A 130 13.21 -11.89 -11.22
N TRP A 131 13.66 -11.10 -12.19
CA TRP A 131 14.32 -9.83 -11.93
C TRP A 131 13.39 -8.81 -11.27
N LEU A 132 12.15 -8.67 -11.74
CA LEU A 132 11.13 -7.79 -11.16
C LEU A 132 10.82 -8.18 -9.71
N ASN A 133 10.72 -9.48 -9.42
CA ASN A 133 10.52 -10.01 -8.07
C ASN A 133 11.68 -9.68 -7.13
N ALA A 134 12.91 -9.65 -7.63
CA ALA A 134 14.09 -9.34 -6.85
C ALA A 134 14.36 -7.83 -6.71
N HIS A 135 13.90 -7.00 -7.65
CA HIS A 135 14.32 -5.60 -7.77
C HIS A 135 13.21 -4.55 -7.68
N LEU A 136 11.92 -4.89 -7.75
CA LEU A 136 10.86 -3.93 -7.41
C LEU A 136 10.56 -3.95 -5.91
N PRO A 137 10.79 -2.83 -5.20
CA PRO A 137 10.28 -2.66 -3.86
C PRO A 137 8.81 -2.20 -3.89
N ALA A 138 7.98 -2.79 -3.04
CA ALA A 138 6.71 -2.18 -2.68
C ALA A 138 6.94 -0.88 -1.89
N GLY A 139 6.02 0.07 -2.01
CA GLY A 139 6.07 1.34 -1.30
C GLY A 139 5.96 1.14 0.21
N SER A 140 6.71 1.91 0.98
CA SER A 140 6.61 1.84 2.45
C SER A 140 5.28 2.44 2.93
N ILE A 141 4.70 1.81 3.95
CA ILE A 141 3.50 2.31 4.63
C ILE A 141 3.95 2.81 5.99
N ASP A 142 4.08 4.12 6.11
CA ASP A 142 4.46 4.76 7.36
C ASP A 142 3.22 5.14 8.15
N VAL A 143 3.36 5.18 9.46
CA VAL A 143 2.23 5.37 10.37
C VAL A 143 2.44 6.64 11.19
N ASN A 144 1.51 7.57 11.06
CA ASN A 144 1.42 8.74 11.92
C ASN A 144 0.56 8.42 13.15
N ILE A 145 1.23 8.30 14.30
CA ILE A 145 0.58 8.17 15.61
C ILE A 145 0.36 9.58 16.16
N MET A 146 -0.65 10.27 15.65
CA MET A 146 -1.06 11.55 16.23
C MET A 146 -1.87 11.28 17.51
N ASP A 147 -1.17 11.30 18.64
CA ASP A 147 -1.76 11.56 19.95
C ASP A 147 -2.34 12.99 19.90
N LYS A 148 -3.67 13.11 20.02
CA LYS A 148 -4.26 14.40 20.39
C LYS A 148 -4.19 14.47 21.90
N THR A 149 -3.02 14.81 22.42
CA THR A 149 -2.82 15.16 23.82
C THR A 149 -3.91 16.17 24.16
N ARG A 150 -4.79 15.79 25.09
CA ARG A 150 -5.77 16.73 25.63
C ARG A 150 -4.98 17.93 26.13
N SER A 151 -5.07 19.06 25.43
CA SER A 151 -4.80 20.35 26.05
C SER A 151 -5.76 20.46 27.21
N ARG A 152 -5.28 20.13 28.42
CA ARG A 152 -5.87 20.63 29.65
C ARG A 152 -5.73 22.13 29.55
N SER A 153 -6.82 22.80 29.17
CA SER A 153 -6.97 24.22 29.44
C SER A 153 -6.91 24.37 30.95
N VAL A 154 -5.71 24.64 31.47
CA VAL A 154 -5.55 25.14 32.83
C VAL A 154 -5.97 26.60 32.76
N ARG A 155 -7.19 26.86 33.20
CA ARG A 155 -7.60 28.15 33.75
C ARG A 155 -8.15 27.89 35.14
#